data_AF-A0A930QDT9-F1
#
_entry.id   AF-A0A930QDT9-F1
#
_cell.length_a   1.000
_cell.length_b   1.000
_cell.length_c   1.000
_cell.angle_alpha   90.00
_cell.angle_beta   90.00
_cell.angle_gamma   90.00
#
_symmetry.space_group_name_H-M   'P 1'
#
loop_
_entity.id
_entity.type
_entity.pdbx_description
1 polymer ?
#
loop_
_entity_poly.entity_id
_entity_poly.type
_entity_poly.pdbx_seq_one_letter_code
_entity_poly.pdbx_strand_id
1 'polypeptide(L)'
;LLHAAFIRALAPHVQLPIYLETNGTLHEELKKCVDCVAGISMDIKLPSATTHPVWDAHVRFLEIAKAKDTWVKIVVAAESPDSEVDTAIRLVADTAPESMLILQPVTPYGGCTKPSPEQLLAWQENALRRLAHVRVIPQTHRMMDML
;
A
#
# COMPACT_ATOMS: atom_id res chain seq x y z
N LEU A 1 -8.87 8.52 -2.75
CA LEU A 1 -9.24 9.62 -1.82
C LEU A 1 -9.93 10.79 -2.56
N LEU A 2 -11.00 10.53 -3.32
CA LEU A 2 -11.66 11.57 -4.14
C LEU A 2 -12.65 12.45 -3.36
N HIS A 3 -12.99 12.04 -2.12
CA HIS A 3 -14.02 12.69 -1.30
C HIS A 3 -13.50 12.99 0.12
N ALA A 4 -12.31 13.58 0.26
CA ALA A 4 -11.73 13.90 1.57
C ALA A 4 -12.63 14.80 2.44
N ALA A 5 -13.34 15.76 1.83
CA ALA A 5 -14.29 16.62 2.52
C ALA A 5 -15.44 15.82 3.16
N PHE A 6 -15.93 14.79 2.46
CA PHE A 6 -16.97 13.90 2.99
C PHE A 6 -16.45 13.07 4.17
N ILE A 7 -15.23 12.53 4.08
CA ILE A 7 -14.61 11.78 5.19
C ILE A 7 -14.53 12.66 6.45
N ARG A 8 -14.09 13.92 6.30
CA ARG A 8 -14.05 14.86 7.43
C ARG A 8 -15.45 15.17 7.97
N ALA A 9 -16.44 15.36 7.11
CA ALA A 9 -17.81 15.62 7.52
C ALA A 9 -18.44 14.40 8.22
N LEU A 10 -18.05 13.19 7.84
CA LEU A 10 -18.50 11.94 8.44
C LEU A 10 -17.88 11.69 9.82
N ALA A 11 -16.61 12.06 10.01
CA ALA A 11 -15.85 11.79 11.23
C ALA A 11 -16.56 12.10 12.57
N PRO A 12 -17.23 13.27 12.78
CA PRO A 12 -17.93 13.53 14.03
C PRO A 12 -19.18 12.65 14.26
N HIS A 13 -19.66 11.95 13.23
CA HIS A 13 -20.85 11.09 13.30
C HIS A 13 -20.52 9.60 13.47
N VAL A 14 -19.23 9.24 13.52
CA VAL A 14 -18.78 7.85 13.67
C VAL A 14 -18.10 7.67 15.01
N GLN A 15 -18.57 6.71 15.82
CA GLN A 15 -18.00 6.42 17.13
C GLN A 15 -16.79 5.47 17.07
N LEU A 16 -16.57 4.83 15.92
CA LEU A 16 -15.46 3.91 15.68
C LEU A 16 -14.29 4.60 14.96
N PRO A 17 -13.05 4.11 15.14
CA PRO A 17 -11.90 4.61 14.39
C PRO A 17 -12.11 4.50 12.88
N ILE A 18 -11.79 5.57 12.15
CA ILE A 18 -11.81 5.55 10.68
C ILE A 18 -10.51 4.93 10.18
N TYR A 19 -10.63 3.86 9.39
CA TYR A 19 -9.54 3.23 8.68
C TYR A 19 -9.62 3.55 7.20
N LEU A 20 -8.60 4.21 6.65
CA LEU A 20 -8.60 4.70 5.27
C LEU A 20 -7.84 3.75 4.34
N GLU A 21 -8.55 3.14 3.39
CA GLU A 21 -7.93 2.43 2.26
C GLU A 21 -7.83 3.35 1.02
N THR A 22 -6.67 3.38 0.38
CA THR A 22 -6.39 4.35 -0.69
C THR A 22 -5.28 3.88 -1.62
N ASN A 23 -5.30 4.39 -2.86
CA ASN A 23 -4.25 4.13 -3.84
C ASN A 23 -2.96 4.94 -3.60
N GLY A 24 -2.85 5.69 -2.49
CA GLY A 24 -1.62 6.33 -2.05
C GLY A 24 -1.06 7.46 -2.93
N THR A 25 -1.88 8.17 -3.73
CA THR A 25 -1.37 9.19 -4.68
C THR A 25 -1.82 10.64 -4.38
N LEU A 26 -2.99 10.83 -3.77
CA LEU A 26 -3.60 12.15 -3.55
C LEU A 26 -3.20 12.76 -2.20
N HIS A 27 -1.94 13.17 -2.07
CA HIS A 27 -1.37 13.67 -0.81
C HIS A 27 -2.01 14.98 -0.33
N GLU A 28 -2.38 15.89 -1.22
CA GLU A 28 -3.10 17.13 -0.84
C GLU A 28 -4.51 16.83 -0.32
N GLU A 29 -5.18 15.80 -0.83
CA GLU A 29 -6.47 15.36 -0.27
C GLU A 29 -6.27 14.68 1.10
N LEU A 30 -5.17 13.96 1.30
CA LEU A 30 -4.86 13.34 2.59
C LEU A 30 -4.68 14.39 3.68
N LYS A 31 -3.96 15.49 3.41
CA LYS A 31 -3.81 16.59 4.39
C LYS A 31 -5.15 17.12 4.91
N LYS A 32 -6.18 17.10 4.07
CA LYS A 32 -7.52 17.61 4.42
C LYS A 32 -8.27 16.70 5.38
N CYS A 33 -7.88 15.45 5.61
CA CYS A 33 -8.61 14.54 6.51
C CYS A 33 -7.74 13.63 7.38
N VAL A 34 -6.41 13.71 7.29
CA VAL A 34 -5.50 12.79 8.00
C VAL A 34 -5.67 12.83 9.52
N ASP A 35 -5.96 14.01 10.09
CA ASP A 35 -6.21 14.22 11.51
C ASP A 35 -7.40 13.41 12.04
N CYS A 36 -8.45 13.20 11.25
CA CYS A 36 -9.64 12.44 11.65
C CYS A 36 -9.59 10.94 11.27
N VAL A 37 -8.45 10.47 10.73
CA VAL A 37 -8.21 9.06 10.40
C VAL A 37 -7.31 8.43 11.47
N ALA A 38 -7.63 7.20 11.88
CA ALA A 38 -6.87 6.46 12.89
C ALA A 38 -5.73 5.64 12.27
N GLY A 39 -5.99 5.01 11.12
CA GLY A 39 -4.98 4.24 10.38
C GLY A 39 -5.19 4.29 8.88
N ILE A 40 -4.14 3.99 8.12
CA ILE A 40 -4.10 4.12 6.66
C ILE A 40 -3.57 2.83 6.04
N SER A 41 -4.32 2.25 5.10
CA SER A 41 -3.84 1.26 4.14
C SER A 41 -3.58 1.95 2.82
N MET A 42 -2.32 2.12 2.43
CA MET A 42 -2.00 2.69 1.12
C MET A 42 -1.41 1.64 0.18
N ASP A 43 -1.87 1.64 -1.07
CA ASP A 43 -1.23 0.87 -2.14
C ASP A 43 -0.07 1.67 -2.76
N ILE A 44 1.07 1.01 -2.95
CA ILE A 44 2.08 1.39 -3.92
C ILE A 44 1.81 0.60 -5.20
N LYS A 45 1.57 1.31 -6.30
CA LYS A 45 1.38 0.69 -7.61
C LYS A 45 2.70 0.67 -8.36
N LEU A 46 3.13 -0.53 -8.74
CA LEU A 46 4.31 -0.72 -9.58
C LEU A 46 4.04 -0.17 -11.00
N PRO A 47 5.04 0.43 -11.68
CA PRO A 47 4.89 0.94 -13.05
C PRO A 47 4.38 -0.10 -14.05
N SER A 48 4.78 -1.36 -13.89
CA SER A 48 4.24 -2.50 -14.66
C SER A 48 2.72 -2.67 -14.57
N ALA A 49 2.09 -2.11 -13.53
CA ALA A 49 0.64 -2.17 -13.29
C ALA A 49 -0.06 -0.81 -13.48
N THR A 50 0.63 0.22 -14.00
CA THR A 50 0.06 1.55 -14.25
C THR A 50 0.38 2.05 -15.65
N THR A 51 -0.32 3.10 -16.10
CA THR A 51 0.00 3.75 -17.39
C THR A 51 1.27 4.58 -17.34
N HIS A 52 1.65 5.06 -16.15
CA HIS A 52 2.87 5.82 -15.90
C HIS A 52 3.32 5.64 -14.43
N PRO A 53 4.63 5.73 -14.15
CA PRO A 53 5.14 5.72 -12.78
C PRO A 53 4.62 6.92 -11.97
N VAL A 54 4.30 6.69 -10.70
CA VAL A 54 3.80 7.72 -9.76
C VAL A 54 4.58 7.73 -8.44
N TRP A 55 5.87 7.38 -8.49
CA TRP A 55 6.74 7.25 -7.32
C TRP A 55 6.76 8.50 -6.43
N ASP A 56 6.92 9.69 -7.01
CA ASP A 56 6.96 10.95 -6.27
C ASP A 56 5.64 11.22 -5.53
N ALA A 57 4.50 10.85 -6.14
CA ALA A 57 3.20 10.99 -5.50
C ALA A 57 3.07 10.04 -4.30
N HIS A 58 3.59 8.81 -4.42
CA HIS A 58 3.64 7.85 -3.32
C HIS A 58 4.54 8.34 -2.17
N VAL A 59 5.73 8.88 -2.46
CA VAL A 59 6.61 9.47 -1.44
C VAL A 59 5.88 10.59 -0.69
N ARG A 60 5.32 11.57 -1.42
CA ARG A 60 4.61 12.70 -0.80
C ARG A 60 3.40 12.26 0.02
N PHE A 61 2.71 11.21 -0.41
CA PHE A 61 1.59 10.64 0.34
C PHE A 61 2.07 9.97 1.63
N LEU A 62 3.08 9.11 1.52
CA LEU A 62 3.62 8.34 2.64
C LEU A 62 4.30 9.24 3.69
N GLU A 63 4.92 10.34 3.28
CA GLU A 63 5.46 11.38 4.17
C GLU A 63 4.41 11.95 5.13
N ILE A 64 3.15 12.05 4.70
CA ILE A 64 2.03 12.50 5.55
C ILE A 64 1.44 11.31 6.30
N ALA A 65 1.25 10.19 5.61
CA ALA A 65 0.61 9.00 6.17
C ALA A 65 1.38 8.45 7.37
N LYS A 66 2.72 8.49 7.36
CA LYS A 66 3.58 7.95 8.43
C LYS A 66 3.36 8.52 9.83
N ALA A 67 2.61 9.63 9.96
CA ALA A 67 2.14 10.14 11.24
C ALA A 67 0.97 9.34 11.86
N LYS A 68 0.45 8.34 11.14
CA LYS A 68 -0.65 7.45 11.54
C LYS A 68 -0.21 5.99 11.48
N ASP A 69 -1.02 5.11 12.07
CA ASP A 69 -0.83 3.66 11.93
C ASP A 69 -0.98 3.27 10.45
N THR A 70 0.15 3.02 9.78
CA THR A 70 0.22 2.93 8.32
C THR A 70 0.69 1.57 7.86
N TRP A 71 -0.13 0.96 7.02
CA TRP A 71 0.17 -0.24 6.26
C TRP A 71 0.41 0.12 4.80
N VAL A 72 1.59 -0.21 4.30
CA VAL A 72 1.93 -0.03 2.89
C VAL A 72 1.79 -1.36 2.17
N LYS A 73 0.97 -1.42 1.13
CA LYS A 73 0.71 -2.61 0.34
C LYS A 73 1.38 -2.47 -1.03
N ILE A 74 2.25 -3.40 -1.38
CA ILE A 74 2.76 -3.55 -2.75
C ILE A 74 2.05 -4.74 -3.37
N VAL A 75 1.23 -4.50 -4.39
CA VAL A 75 0.60 -5.60 -5.15
C VAL A 75 1.62 -6.15 -6.14
N VAL A 76 1.91 -7.44 -6.04
CA VAL A 76 2.92 -8.12 -6.86
C VAL A 76 2.30 -9.24 -7.69
N ALA A 77 2.67 -9.30 -8.97
CA ALA A 77 2.34 -10.37 -9.92
C ALA A 77 3.61 -11.13 -10.29
N ALA A 78 3.51 -12.34 -10.86
CA ALA A 78 4.71 -13.11 -11.24
C ALA A 78 5.60 -12.33 -12.23
N GLU A 79 4.95 -11.49 -13.05
CA GLU A 79 5.56 -10.64 -14.07
C GLU A 79 6.10 -9.31 -13.51
N SER A 80 5.87 -9.01 -12.22
CA SER A 80 6.39 -7.79 -11.60
C SER A 80 7.92 -7.76 -11.65
N PRO A 81 8.54 -6.73 -12.27
CA PRO A 81 9.99 -6.65 -12.35
C PRO A 81 10.63 -6.48 -10.96
N ASP A 82 11.68 -7.25 -10.68
CA ASP A 82 12.42 -7.17 -9.41
C ASP A 82 12.90 -5.74 -9.12
N SER A 83 13.31 -5.00 -10.16
CA SER A 83 13.75 -3.61 -10.04
C SER A 83 12.65 -2.65 -9.57
N GLU A 84 11.40 -2.91 -9.94
CA GLU A 84 10.25 -2.10 -9.50
C GLU A 84 9.88 -2.43 -8.05
N VAL A 85 9.87 -3.72 -7.70
CA VAL A 85 9.61 -4.17 -6.32
C VAL A 85 10.69 -3.63 -5.37
N ASP A 86 11.96 -3.71 -5.75
CA ASP A 86 13.09 -3.19 -4.99
C ASP A 86 13.05 -1.65 -4.86
N THR A 87 12.60 -0.95 -5.91
CA THR A 87 12.36 0.51 -5.85
C THR A 87 11.25 0.85 -4.86
N ALA A 88 10.13 0.11 -4.87
CA ALA A 88 9.04 0.30 -3.93
C ALA A 88 9.48 0.01 -2.48
N ILE A 89 10.26 -1.05 -2.25
CA ILE A 89 10.82 -1.37 -0.93
C ILE A 89 11.70 -0.24 -0.42
N ARG A 90 12.63 0.27 -1.23
CA ARG A 90 13.48 1.42 -0.85
C ARG A 90 12.66 2.65 -0.54
N LEU A 91 11.66 2.96 -1.35
CA LEU A 91 10.75 4.09 -1.12
C LEU A 91 10.15 4.02 0.29
N VAL A 92 9.64 2.85 0.70
CA VAL A 92 9.09 2.66 2.05
C VAL A 92 10.16 2.79 3.13
N ALA A 93 11.31 2.13 2.96
CA ALA A 93 12.40 2.17 3.92
C ALA A 93 12.95 3.58 4.16
N ASP A 94 13.08 4.38 3.10
CA ASP A 94 13.65 5.72 3.17
C ASP A 94 12.64 6.74 3.71
N THR A 95 11.34 6.52 3.50
CA THR A 95 10.27 7.48 3.83
C THR A 95 9.62 7.19 5.19
N ALA A 96 9.31 5.92 5.47
CA ALA A 96 8.52 5.46 6.62
C ALA A 96 8.95 4.06 7.10
N PRO A 97 10.18 3.90 7.62
CA PRO A 97 10.75 2.59 7.97
C PRO A 97 9.98 1.82 9.05
N GLU A 98 9.22 2.53 9.88
CA GLU A 98 8.39 1.95 10.96
C GLU A 98 7.04 1.41 10.47
N SER A 99 6.66 1.73 9.22
CA SER A 99 5.39 1.24 8.65
C SER A 99 5.44 -0.26 8.38
N MET A 100 4.28 -0.92 8.47
CA MET A 100 4.16 -2.32 8.10
C MET A 100 4.10 -2.43 6.58
N LEU A 101 5.09 -3.08 5.97
CA LEU A 101 5.07 -3.43 4.56
C LEU A 101 4.36 -4.78 4.35
N ILE A 102 3.41 -4.79 3.44
CA ILE A 102 2.68 -5.98 3.00
C ILE A 102 2.98 -6.21 1.52
N LEU A 103 3.59 -7.34 1.20
CA LEU A 103 3.65 -7.87 -0.16
C LEU A 103 2.36 -8.65 -0.41
N GLN A 104 1.51 -8.12 -1.28
CA GLN A 104 0.21 -8.70 -1.58
C GLN A 104 0.24 -9.37 -2.96
N PRO A 105 0.29 -10.71 -3.06
CA PRO A 105 0.18 -11.37 -4.35
C PRO A 105 -1.16 -11.04 -5.02
N VAL A 106 -1.11 -10.77 -6.32
CA VAL A 106 -2.30 -10.53 -7.13
C VAL A 106 -3.21 -11.76 -7.13
N THR A 107 -4.52 -11.54 -7.15
CA THR A 107 -5.48 -12.59 -7.52
C THR A 107 -5.47 -12.71 -9.06
N PRO A 108 -5.22 -13.91 -9.63
CA PRO A 108 -5.14 -14.06 -11.08
C PRO A 108 -6.39 -13.56 -11.79
N TYR A 109 -6.22 -12.54 -12.63
CA TYR A 109 -7.28 -11.95 -13.45
C TYR A 109 -6.65 -11.18 -14.63
N GLY A 110 -7.30 -11.20 -15.79
CA GLY A 110 -6.90 -10.35 -16.92
C GLY A 110 -5.50 -10.62 -17.49
N GLY A 111 -4.95 -11.82 -17.33
CA GLY A 111 -3.63 -12.21 -17.84
C GLY A 111 -2.48 -12.05 -16.85
N CYS A 112 -2.70 -11.49 -15.66
CA CYS A 112 -1.70 -11.48 -14.59
C CYS A 112 -1.70 -12.80 -13.83
N THR A 113 -0.52 -13.35 -13.55
CA THR A 113 -0.39 -14.58 -12.78
C THR A 113 0.10 -14.32 -11.36
N LYS A 114 -0.25 -15.23 -10.45
CA LYS A 114 0.19 -15.16 -9.06
C LYS A 114 1.69 -15.51 -8.99
N PRO A 115 2.52 -14.74 -8.27
CA PRO A 115 3.93 -15.10 -8.07
C PRO A 115 4.08 -16.46 -7.39
N SER A 116 5.21 -17.14 -7.63
CA SER A 116 5.51 -18.38 -6.93
C SER A 116 5.83 -18.13 -5.45
N PRO A 117 5.70 -19.13 -4.56
CA PRO A 117 6.11 -18.99 -3.16
C PRO A 117 7.58 -18.57 -3.02
N GLU A 118 8.47 -19.11 -3.84
CA GLU A 118 9.91 -18.80 -3.83
C GLU A 118 10.16 -17.33 -4.21
N GLN A 119 9.45 -16.81 -5.22
CA GLN A 119 9.53 -15.41 -5.63
C GLN A 119 9.03 -14.47 -4.52
N LEU A 120 7.91 -14.81 -3.86
CA LEU A 120 7.39 -14.04 -2.72
C LEU A 120 8.38 -14.02 -1.55
N LEU A 121 8.99 -15.17 -1.23
CA LEU A 121 9.99 -15.27 -0.16
C LEU A 121 11.24 -14.46 -0.50
N ALA A 122 11.70 -14.48 -1.75
CA ALA A 122 12.85 -13.69 -2.18
C ALA A 122 12.61 -12.18 -2.04
N TRP A 123 11.44 -11.68 -2.47
CA TRP A 123 11.08 -10.28 -2.26
C TRP A 123 10.90 -9.92 -0.79
N GLN A 124 10.30 -10.81 0.01
CA GLN A 124 10.15 -10.60 1.44
C GLN A 124 11.51 -10.52 2.15
N GLU A 125 12.44 -11.41 1.81
CA GLU A 125 13.80 -11.41 2.35
C GLU A 125 14.53 -10.11 1.99
N ASN A 126 14.43 -9.66 0.73
CA ASN A 126 15.01 -8.38 0.31
C ASN A 126 14.45 -7.20 1.13
N ALA A 127 13.13 -7.16 1.33
CA ALA A 127 12.49 -6.14 2.14
C ALA A 127 12.94 -6.18 3.62
N LEU A 128 13.04 -7.37 4.21
CA LEU A 128 13.45 -7.56 5.61
C LEU A 128 14.90 -7.13 5.90
N ARG A 129 15.75 -6.99 4.87
CA ARG A 129 17.09 -6.40 5.03
C ARG A 129 17.06 -4.91 5.36
N ARG A 130 15.93 -4.23 5.14
CA ARG A 130 15.76 -2.77 5.28
C ARG A 130 14.65 -2.38 6.25
N LEU A 131 13.63 -3.22 6.40
CA LEU A 131 12.42 -2.95 7.19
C LEU A 131 12.24 -4.01 8.28
N ALA A 132 11.86 -3.58 9.48
CA ALA A 132 11.60 -4.48 10.60
C ALA A 132 10.27 -5.26 10.46
N HIS A 133 9.33 -4.71 9.68
CA HIS A 133 7.95 -5.19 9.62
C HIS A 133 7.53 -5.47 8.18
N VAL A 134 7.73 -6.72 7.75
CA VAL A 134 7.32 -7.19 6.42
C VAL A 134 6.44 -8.43 6.54
N ARG A 135 5.32 -8.47 5.81
CA ARG A 135 4.43 -9.62 5.72
C ARG A 135 4.09 -9.92 4.25
N VAL A 136 3.83 -11.19 3.96
CA VAL A 136 3.18 -11.61 2.71
C VAL A 136 1.73 -11.95 3.06
N ILE A 137 0.77 -11.17 2.56
CA ILE A 137 -0.65 -11.37 2.86
C ILE A 137 -1.42 -11.36 1.52
N PRO A 138 -2.09 -12.46 1.14
CA PRO A 138 -2.90 -12.51 -0.07
C PRO A 138 -4.18 -11.68 0.07
N GLN A 139 -4.92 -11.48 -1.02
CA GLN A 139 -6.28 -10.93 -0.95
C GLN A 139 -7.21 -11.91 -0.21
N THR A 140 -7.33 -11.72 1.10
CA THR A 140 -8.07 -12.63 1.98
C THR A 140 -9.54 -12.72 1.60
N HIS A 141 -10.19 -11.62 1.21
CA HIS A 141 -11.59 -11.62 0.77
C HIS A 141 -11.79 -12.54 -0.44
N ARG A 142 -10.92 -12.47 -1.46
CA ARG A 142 -10.94 -13.39 -2.61
C ARG A 142 -10.72 -14.84 -2.22
N MET A 143 -9.84 -15.10 -1.24
CA MET A 143 -9.62 -16.46 -0.73
C MET A 143 -10.80 -17.02 0.07
N MET A 144 -11.60 -16.14 0.67
CA MET A 144 -12.79 -16.48 1.45
C MET A 144 -14.07 -16.43 0.61
N ASP A 145 -13.96 -16.31 -0.72
CA ASP A 145 -15.08 -16.12 -1.65
C ASP A 145 -16.00 -14.93 -1.27
N MET A 146 -15.40 -13.87 -0.72
CA MET A 146 -16.06 -12.61 -0.42
C MET A 146 -15.59 -11.53 -1.42
N LEU A 147 -16.55 -10.92 -2.13
CA LEU A 147 -16.37 -9.84 -3.13
C LEU A 147 -15.39 -10.13 -4.28
#